data_AF-A0A101G5K6-F1
#
_entry.id   AF-A0A101G5K6-F1
#
_cell.length_a   1.000
_cell.length_b   1.000
_cell.length_c   1.000
_cell.angle_alpha   90.00
_cell.angle_beta   90.00
_cell.angle_gamma   90.00
#
_symmetry.space_group_name_H-M   'P 1'
#
loop_
_entity.id
_entity.type
_entity.pdbx_description
1 polymer ?
#
loop_
_entity_poly.entity_id
_entity_poly.type
_entity_poly.pdbx_seq_one_letter_code
_entity_poly.pdbx_strand_id
1 'polypeptide(L)'
;MAALAIPVAIATFVGMDFFSRGLIAATGLKVSPWMNGGDVIHVVEHGGYQTQIHQPVFDGLFGEKKEGFVQVDWTPLKNLPPGISEEVDFDWDGRADFKINLDVEAVSAKITKGNSQVKSLEGCYKLKDGRAVRVWLINDKR
;
A
#
# COMPACT_ATOMS: atom_id res chain seq x y z
N MET A 1 -9.52 27.57 27.14
CA MET A 1 -10.07 27.46 25.77
C MET A 1 -9.01 27.22 24.67
N ALA A 2 -7.74 26.90 25.00
CA ALA A 2 -6.69 26.68 23.98
C ALA A 2 -6.43 25.19 23.65
N ALA A 3 -6.81 24.26 24.54
CA ALA A 3 -6.49 22.83 24.39
C ALA A 3 -7.34 22.10 23.33
N LEU A 4 -8.52 22.64 22.97
CA LEU A 4 -9.40 22.08 21.93
C LEU A 4 -9.05 22.55 20.51
N ALA A 5 -8.23 23.60 20.37
CA ALA A 5 -7.86 24.15 19.06
C ALA A 5 -6.90 23.23 18.29
N ILE A 6 -6.02 22.51 19.01
CA ILE A 6 -5.03 21.60 18.42
C ILE A 6 -5.71 20.41 17.70
N PRO A 7 -6.61 19.63 18.32
CA PRO A 7 -7.27 18.52 17.62
C PRO A 7 -8.17 18.99 16.48
N VAL A 8 -8.84 20.15 16.61
CA VAL A 8 -9.68 20.71 15.54
C VAL A 8 -8.83 21.19 14.36
N ALA A 9 -7.69 21.85 14.60
CA ALA A 9 -6.77 22.27 13.55
C ALA A 9 -6.21 21.06 12.78
N ILE A 10 -5.83 19.98 13.48
CA ILE A 10 -5.34 18.74 12.86
C ILE A 10 -6.44 18.08 12.02
N ALA A 11 -7.66 17.99 12.54
CA ALA A 11 -8.80 17.41 11.83
C ALA A 11 -9.16 18.20 10.55
N THR A 12 -9.05 19.53 10.60
CA THR A 12 -9.30 20.38 9.42
C THR A 12 -8.20 20.23 8.37
N PHE A 13 -6.97 19.96 8.80
CA PHE A 13 -5.80 19.80 7.92
C PHE A 13 -5.82 18.49 7.10
N VAL A 14 -6.31 17.40 7.70
CA VAL A 14 -6.40 16.09 7.03
C VAL A 14 -7.38 16.11 5.84
N GLY A 15 -8.30 17.08 5.78
CA GLY A 15 -9.30 17.20 4.72
C GLY A 15 -8.93 18.04 3.49
N MET A 16 -7.77 18.72 3.47
CA MET A 16 -7.39 19.65 2.40
C MET A 16 -6.11 19.20 1.68
N ASP A 17 -6.26 18.31 0.70
CA ASP A 17 -5.21 17.77 -0.19
C ASP A 17 -4.23 18.82 -0.76
N PHE A 18 -4.68 20.08 -0.91
CA PHE A 18 -3.90 21.17 -1.46
C PHE A 18 -2.86 21.73 -0.48
N PHE A 19 -3.16 21.74 0.82
CA PHE A 19 -2.23 22.23 1.85
C PHE A 19 -1.15 21.20 2.19
N SER A 20 -1.47 19.92 2.08
CA SER A 20 -0.55 18.80 2.30
C SER A 20 0.69 18.92 1.42
N ARG A 21 0.51 19.19 0.11
CA ARG A 21 1.62 19.32 -0.85
C ARG A 21 2.51 20.53 -0.59
N GLY A 22 1.92 21.67 -0.25
CA GLY A 22 2.65 22.90 0.07
C GLY A 22 3.49 22.79 1.34
N LEU A 23 2.97 22.09 2.37
CA LEU A 23 3.70 21.85 3.61
C LEU A 23 4.84 20.84 3.44
N ILE A 24 4.62 19.75 2.71
CA ILE A 24 5.67 18.77 2.39
C ILE A 24 6.86 19.47 1.70
N ALA A 25 6.57 20.33 0.72
CA ALA A 25 7.59 21.06 -0.04
C ALA A 25 8.32 22.15 0.79
N ALA A 26 7.63 22.83 1.71
CA ALA A 26 8.20 23.93 2.49
C ALA A 26 8.92 23.49 3.77
N THR A 27 8.54 22.35 4.35
CA THR A 27 9.05 21.91 5.67
C THR A 27 9.93 20.67 5.63
N GLY A 28 10.01 19.98 4.48
CA GLY A 28 10.74 18.71 4.37
C GLY A 28 10.05 17.55 5.10
N LEU A 29 8.81 17.73 5.56
CA LEU A 29 8.00 16.66 6.15
C LEU A 29 7.72 15.56 5.11
N LYS A 30 8.29 14.37 5.32
CA LYS A 30 8.00 13.19 4.49
C LYS A 30 6.69 12.55 4.95
N VAL A 31 5.81 12.23 3.99
CA VAL A 31 4.64 11.38 4.23
C VAL A 31 5.14 10.00 4.64
N SER A 32 4.66 9.48 5.77
CA SER A 32 5.04 8.15 6.23
C SER A 32 4.65 7.09 5.19
N PRO A 33 5.55 6.15 4.84
CA PRO A 33 5.25 5.01 3.97
C PRO A 33 4.03 4.19 4.40
N TRP A 34 3.72 4.20 5.71
CA TRP A 34 2.52 3.56 6.24
C TRP A 34 1.21 4.14 5.70
N MET A 35 1.22 5.41 5.27
CA MET A 35 0.03 6.09 4.74
C MET A 35 -0.15 5.84 3.25
N ASN A 36 0.91 5.88 2.44
CA ASN A 36 0.81 5.75 0.98
C ASN A 36 1.16 4.35 0.44
N GLY A 37 1.65 3.44 1.28
CA GLY A 37 2.07 2.10 0.90
C GLY A 37 3.55 1.97 0.55
N GLY A 38 4.35 3.04 0.68
CA GLY A 38 5.74 3.09 0.22
C GLY A 38 5.86 3.51 -1.24
N ASP A 39 7.10 3.57 -1.75
CA ASP A 39 7.38 3.90 -3.14
C ASP A 39 7.10 2.68 -4.03
N VAL A 40 6.64 2.92 -5.26
CA VAL A 40 6.51 1.87 -6.27
C VAL A 40 7.91 1.46 -6.71
N ILE A 41 8.26 0.20 -6.48
CA ILE A 41 9.56 -0.35 -6.88
C ILE A 41 9.46 -1.11 -8.19
N HIS A 42 8.27 -1.65 -8.52
CA HIS A 42 8.05 -2.39 -9.75
C HIS A 42 6.67 -2.18 -10.34
N VAL A 43 6.63 -2.25 -11.67
CA VAL A 43 5.41 -2.14 -12.48
C VAL A 43 5.37 -3.29 -13.47
N VAL A 44 4.25 -4.01 -13.48
CA VAL A 44 3.96 -5.08 -14.46
C VAL A 44 2.86 -4.57 -15.39
N GLU A 45 3.17 -4.52 -16.69
CA GLU A 45 2.25 -4.02 -17.72
C GLU A 45 1.38 -5.15 -18.28
N HIS A 46 0.06 -4.94 -18.30
CA HIS A 46 -0.92 -5.86 -18.88
C HIS A 46 -1.65 -5.28 -20.09
N GLY A 47 -1.10 -4.20 -20.66
CA GLY A 47 -1.61 -3.49 -21.84
C GLY A 47 -2.78 -2.55 -21.56
N GLY A 48 -3.84 -3.04 -20.89
CA GLY A 48 -5.00 -2.23 -20.49
C GLY A 48 -4.84 -1.60 -19.10
N TYR A 49 -4.16 -2.30 -18.21
CA TYR A 49 -3.88 -1.88 -16.84
C TYR A 49 -2.47 -2.32 -16.46
N GLN A 50 -2.02 -1.87 -15.30
CA GLN A 50 -0.74 -2.22 -14.72
C GLN A 50 -0.92 -2.64 -13.26
N THR A 51 -0.03 -3.51 -12.82
CA THR A 51 0.16 -3.86 -11.41
C THR A 51 1.37 -3.10 -10.89
N GLN A 52 1.22 -2.34 -9.81
CA GLN A 52 2.31 -1.63 -9.15
C GLN A 52 2.61 -2.32 -7.83
N ILE A 53 3.85 -2.79 -7.67
CA ILE A 53 4.33 -3.43 -6.45
C ILE A 53 5.15 -2.37 -5.69
N HIS A 54 4.72 -2.06 -4.48
CA HIS A 54 5.40 -1.11 -3.61
C HIS A 54 6.50 -1.80 -2.79
N GLN A 55 7.46 -1.02 -2.31
CA GLN A 55 8.45 -1.53 -1.37
C GLN A 55 7.79 -2.03 -0.08
N PRO A 56 8.29 -3.13 0.51
CA PRO A 56 7.88 -3.53 1.85
C PRO A 56 8.12 -2.41 2.88
N VAL A 57 7.10 -2.09 3.65
CA VAL A 57 7.12 -1.05 4.67
C VAL A 57 7.25 -1.68 6.06
N PHE A 58 8.42 -1.55 6.67
CA PHE A 58 8.70 -1.98 8.05
C PHE A 58 8.99 -0.80 8.99
N ASP A 59 8.84 0.45 8.54
CA ASP A 59 9.23 1.62 9.32
C ASP A 59 8.53 1.70 10.70
N GLY A 60 9.24 2.18 11.69
CA GLY A 60 8.69 2.48 13.00
C GLY A 60 9.29 3.77 13.55
N LEU A 61 8.64 4.35 14.56
CA LEU A 61 9.08 5.60 15.18
C LEU A 61 10.53 5.52 15.72
N PHE A 62 10.98 4.33 16.10
CA PHE A 62 12.31 4.08 16.67
C PHE A 62 13.14 3.11 15.82
N GLY A 63 12.86 3.03 14.52
CA GLY A 63 13.49 2.11 13.57
C GLY A 63 12.56 0.98 13.11
N GLU A 64 13.09 0.04 12.35
CA GLU A 64 12.30 -1.03 11.71
C GLU A 64 11.53 -1.90 12.72
N LYS A 65 10.34 -2.34 12.33
CA LYS A 65 9.48 -3.24 13.10
C LYS A 65 9.67 -4.70 12.67
N LYS A 66 9.25 -5.61 13.55
CA LYS A 66 9.14 -7.06 13.28
C LYS A 66 8.02 -7.38 12.29
N GLU A 67 7.03 -6.50 12.18
CA GLU A 67 5.90 -6.65 11.26
C GLU A 67 5.78 -5.40 10.42
N GLY A 68 5.46 -5.60 9.15
CA GLY A 68 5.31 -4.58 8.13
C GLY A 68 4.32 -5.04 7.08
N PHE A 69 4.20 -4.33 5.97
CA PHE A 69 3.30 -4.75 4.90
C PHE A 69 3.90 -4.43 3.54
N VAL A 70 3.44 -5.13 2.52
CA VAL A 70 3.61 -4.74 1.12
C VAL A 70 2.26 -4.34 0.54
N GLN A 71 2.26 -3.31 -0.30
CA GLN A 71 1.09 -2.86 -1.03
C GLN A 71 1.25 -3.20 -2.51
N VAL A 72 0.15 -3.69 -3.11
CA VAL A 72 0.04 -3.97 -4.54
C VAL A 72 -1.18 -3.24 -5.06
N ASP A 73 -0.97 -2.41 -6.09
CA ASP A 73 -2.00 -1.56 -6.68
C ASP A 73 -2.28 -1.99 -8.12
N TRP A 74 -3.55 -1.90 -8.54
CA TRP A 74 -3.97 -2.11 -9.94
C TRP A 74 -4.64 -0.85 -10.46
N THR A 75 -4.12 -0.33 -11.57
CA THR A 75 -4.56 0.94 -12.18
C THR A 75 -4.48 0.86 -13.72
N PRO A 76 -5.26 1.64 -14.48
CA PRO A 76 -6.38 2.47 -14.05
C PRO A 76 -7.66 1.64 -13.86
N LEU A 77 -8.58 2.10 -13.00
CA LEU A 77 -9.79 1.35 -12.62
C LEU A 77 -10.66 0.97 -13.82
N LYS A 78 -10.78 1.87 -14.80
CA LYS A 78 -11.63 1.70 -15.99
C LYS A 78 -11.27 0.48 -16.85
N ASN A 79 -10.04 -0.01 -16.73
CA ASN A 79 -9.50 -1.07 -17.57
C ASN A 79 -9.23 -2.36 -16.76
N LEU A 80 -9.59 -2.39 -15.48
CA LEU A 80 -9.45 -3.59 -14.67
C LEU A 80 -10.50 -4.63 -15.06
N PRO A 81 -10.10 -5.89 -15.31
CA PRO A 81 -11.07 -6.97 -15.46
C PRO A 81 -11.80 -7.22 -14.12
N PRO A 82 -12.99 -7.86 -14.12
CA PRO A 82 -13.76 -8.11 -12.90
C PRO A 82 -13.00 -8.93 -11.84
N GLY A 83 -12.09 -9.81 -12.28
CA GLY A 83 -11.22 -10.59 -11.41
C GLY A 83 -9.79 -10.60 -11.91
N ILE A 84 -8.84 -10.51 -10.98
CA ILE A 84 -7.40 -10.54 -11.24
C ILE A 84 -6.78 -11.68 -10.42
N SER A 85 -5.93 -12.48 -11.07
CA SER A 85 -5.19 -13.57 -10.42
C SER A 85 -3.71 -13.45 -10.80
N GLU A 86 -2.88 -13.01 -9.85
CA GLU A 86 -1.48 -12.67 -10.10
C GLU A 86 -0.56 -13.25 -9.04
N GLU A 87 0.61 -13.69 -9.48
CA GLU A 87 1.73 -14.05 -8.62
C GLU A 87 2.57 -12.81 -8.37
N VAL A 88 2.92 -12.58 -7.10
CA VAL A 88 3.68 -11.42 -6.65
C VAL A 88 4.98 -11.92 -6.05
N ASP A 89 6.08 -11.45 -6.62
CA ASP A 89 7.44 -11.54 -6.11
C ASP A 89 7.84 -10.11 -5.67
N PHE A 90 7.87 -9.86 -4.36
CA PHE A 90 8.14 -8.54 -3.80
C PHE A 90 9.61 -8.34 -3.46
N ASP A 91 10.37 -9.42 -3.26
CA ASP A 91 11.80 -9.36 -2.93
C ASP A 91 12.74 -9.62 -4.13
N TRP A 92 12.15 -10.01 -5.27
CA TRP A 92 12.78 -10.24 -6.56
C TRP A 92 13.81 -11.37 -6.54
N ASP A 93 13.56 -12.41 -5.75
CA ASP A 93 14.35 -13.64 -5.75
C ASP A 93 14.02 -14.56 -6.96
N GLY A 94 13.03 -14.21 -7.77
CA GLY A 94 12.58 -14.96 -8.93
C GLY A 94 11.54 -16.04 -8.60
N ARG A 95 10.99 -16.04 -7.38
CA ARG A 95 9.93 -16.94 -6.93
C ARG A 95 8.75 -16.14 -6.44
N ALA A 96 7.55 -16.65 -6.71
CA ALA A 96 6.34 -16.00 -6.21
C ALA A 96 6.25 -16.11 -4.67
N ASP A 97 6.27 -14.96 -4.00
CA ASP A 97 6.09 -14.87 -2.55
C ASP A 97 4.66 -15.15 -2.13
N PHE A 98 3.71 -14.73 -2.95
CA PHE A 98 2.30 -15.03 -2.76
C PHE A 98 1.51 -14.84 -4.06
N LYS A 99 0.35 -15.47 -4.11
CA LYS A 99 -0.62 -15.29 -5.18
C LYS A 99 -1.83 -14.51 -4.67
N ILE A 100 -2.24 -13.49 -5.40
CA ILE A 100 -3.45 -12.71 -5.13
C ILE A 100 -4.55 -13.15 -6.07
N ASN A 101 -5.75 -13.34 -5.52
CA ASN A 101 -7.00 -13.41 -6.29
C ASN A 101 -7.88 -12.25 -5.85
N LEU A 102 -7.97 -11.21 -6.66
CA LEU A 102 -8.73 -9.99 -6.42
C LEU A 102 -10.06 -10.05 -7.17
N ASP A 103 -11.14 -9.75 -6.45
CA ASP A 103 -12.45 -9.42 -7.00
C ASP A 103 -12.60 -7.88 -6.98
N VAL A 104 -12.60 -7.29 -8.18
CA VAL A 104 -12.57 -5.83 -8.36
C VAL A 104 -13.90 -5.18 -8.02
N GLU A 105 -15.01 -5.90 -8.22
CA GLU A 105 -16.38 -5.43 -7.96
C GLU A 105 -16.71 -5.53 -6.48
N ALA A 106 -16.47 -6.69 -5.87
CA ALA A 106 -16.70 -6.94 -4.45
C ALA A 106 -15.67 -6.23 -3.56
N VAL A 107 -14.56 -5.76 -4.12
CA VAL A 107 -13.42 -5.17 -3.39
C VAL A 107 -12.95 -6.12 -2.31
N SER A 108 -12.69 -7.35 -2.72
CA SER A 108 -12.25 -8.41 -1.84
C SER A 108 -11.07 -9.13 -2.48
N ALA A 109 -10.16 -9.63 -1.66
CA ALA A 109 -9.03 -10.39 -2.14
C ALA A 109 -8.86 -11.66 -1.32
N LYS A 110 -8.23 -12.66 -1.92
CA LYS A 110 -7.68 -13.82 -1.22
C LYS A 110 -6.23 -13.93 -1.58
N ILE A 111 -5.41 -14.32 -0.60
CA ILE A 111 -4.01 -14.61 -0.84
C ILE A 111 -3.71 -16.07 -0.58
N THR A 112 -2.82 -16.63 -1.38
CA THR A 112 -2.18 -17.91 -1.13
C THR A 112 -0.70 -17.64 -0.89
N LYS A 113 -0.19 -18.06 0.27
CA LYS A 113 1.19 -17.80 0.68
C LYS A 113 2.15 -18.73 -0.08
N GLY A 114 3.25 -18.18 -0.56
CA GLY A 114 4.40 -18.90 -1.10
C GLY A 114 5.67 -18.74 -0.24
N ASN A 115 5.81 -17.61 0.46
CA ASN A 115 6.95 -17.26 1.31
C ASN A 115 6.55 -17.20 2.80
N SER A 116 7.46 -17.61 3.71
CA SER A 116 7.28 -17.58 5.17
C SER A 116 7.11 -16.18 5.74
N GLN A 117 7.65 -15.15 5.05
CA GLN A 117 7.47 -13.75 5.43
C GLN A 117 6.02 -13.29 5.28
N VAL A 118 5.21 -13.96 4.47
CA VAL A 118 3.82 -13.58 4.22
C VAL A 118 2.90 -14.03 5.36
N LYS A 119 2.41 -13.07 6.15
CA LYS A 119 1.60 -13.34 7.34
C LYS A 119 0.12 -13.50 7.03
N SER A 120 -0.52 -12.53 6.39
CA SER A 120 -1.95 -12.59 6.04
C SER A 120 -2.33 -11.44 5.12
N LEU A 121 -3.51 -11.54 4.50
CA LEU A 121 -4.14 -10.37 3.90
C LEU A 121 -4.46 -9.37 5.01
N GLU A 122 -4.07 -8.11 4.82
CA GLU A 122 -4.46 -7.01 5.70
C GLU A 122 -5.80 -6.44 5.27
N GLY A 123 -5.92 -6.12 3.98
CA GLY A 123 -7.13 -5.53 3.44
C GLY A 123 -7.09 -5.33 1.93
N CYS A 124 -8.27 -5.04 1.38
CA CYS A 124 -8.46 -4.62 0.00
C CYS A 124 -9.17 -3.25 0.00
N TYR A 125 -8.67 -2.33 -0.82
CA TYR A 125 -9.00 -0.91 -0.75
C TYR A 125 -9.39 -0.36 -2.12
N LYS A 126 -10.29 0.62 -2.11
CA LYS A 126 -10.63 1.43 -3.28
C LYS A 126 -9.65 2.59 -3.36
N LEU A 127 -8.95 2.71 -4.48
CA LEU A 127 -8.22 3.93 -4.83
C LEU A 127 -9.09 4.81 -5.72
N LYS A 128 -8.71 6.08 -5.87
CA LYS A 128 -9.38 7.02 -6.78
C LYS A 128 -9.44 6.49 -8.22
N ASP A 129 -8.37 5.84 -8.67
CA ASP A 129 -8.25 5.27 -10.02
C ASP A 129 -7.71 3.83 -9.99
N GLY A 130 -8.18 3.02 -9.02
CA GLY A 130 -7.73 1.64 -8.96
C GLY A 130 -8.24 0.84 -7.76
N ARG A 131 -7.52 -0.25 -7.51
CA ARG A 131 -7.64 -1.09 -6.32
C ARG A 131 -6.27 -1.25 -5.69
N ALA A 132 -6.23 -1.41 -4.38
CA ALA A 132 -5.02 -1.71 -3.64
C ALA A 132 -5.27 -2.90 -2.71
N VAL A 133 -4.27 -3.76 -2.57
CA VAL A 133 -4.26 -4.84 -1.59
C VAL A 133 -3.03 -4.66 -0.72
N ARG A 134 -3.20 -4.75 0.59
CA ARG A 134 -2.10 -4.81 1.55
C ARG A 134 -1.98 -6.20 2.12
N VAL A 135 -0.74 -6.67 2.20
CA VAL A 135 -0.40 -7.98 2.76
C VAL A 135 0.56 -7.77 3.91
N TRP A 136 0.21 -8.29 5.09
CA TRP A 136 1.08 -8.27 6.25
C TRP A 136 2.29 -9.17 6.02
N LEU A 137 3.45 -8.65 6.38
CA LEU A 137 4.75 -9.30 6.32
C LEU A 137 5.38 -9.40 7.71
N ILE A 138 6.21 -10.42 7.90
CA ILE A 138 7.09 -10.60 9.06
C ILE A 138 8.53 -10.34 8.59
N ASN A 139 9.26 -9.56 9.37
CA ASN A 139 10.68 -9.31 9.14
C ASN A 139 11.51 -10.40 9.82
N ASP A 140 11.99 -11.37 9.04
CA ASP A 140 12.79 -12.48 9.57
C ASP A 140 14.15 -12.05 10.16
N LYS A 141 14.59 -10.81 9.90
CA LYS A 141 15.86 -10.28 10.40
C LYS A 141 15.76 -9.67 11.80
N ARG A 142 14.58 -9.67 12.46
CA ARG A 142 14.37 -9.06 13.79
C ARG A 142 13.73 -9.93 14.86
#